data_AF-A0A2Z4JS98-F1
#
_entry.id   AF-A0A2Z4JS98-F1
#
_cell.length_a   1.000
_cell.length_b   1.000
_cell.length_c   1.000
_cell.angle_alpha   90.00
_cell.angle_beta   90.00
_cell.angle_gamma   90.00
#
_symmetry.space_group_name_H-M   'P 1'
#
loop_
_entity.id
_entity.type
_entity.pdbx_description
1 polymer ?
#
loop_
_entity_poly.entity_id
_entity_poly.type
_entity_poly.pdbx_seq_one_letter_code
_entity_poly.pdbx_strand_id
1 'polypeptide(L)'
;MSVSIESTLILEMSAAYNAHFMQNANAGEALVHMMEMCNSLHPKLRSVNPKEVLALLSMGKTFTSRAQLRNFAVDVIVYLVGDVVGSKYSHSELIEVTQQKITS
;
A
#
# COMPACT_ATOMS: atom_id res chain seq x y z
N MET A 1 4.34 -13.47 -20.78
CA MET A 1 3.44 -13.45 -19.59
C MET A 1 2.96 -12.02 -19.43
N SER A 2 1.66 -11.77 -19.55
CA SER A 2 1.11 -10.45 -19.22
C SER A 2 1.21 -10.30 -17.70
N VAL A 3 2.04 -9.38 -17.23
CA VAL A 3 2.08 -9.02 -15.81
C VAL A 3 0.68 -8.49 -15.49
N SER A 4 -0.01 -9.10 -14.53
CA SER A 4 -1.33 -8.64 -14.13
C SER A 4 -1.22 -7.20 -13.62
N ILE A 5 -2.24 -6.39 -13.89
CA ILE A 5 -2.28 -4.98 -13.48
C ILE A 5 -2.09 -4.90 -11.96
N GLU A 6 -2.63 -5.88 -11.23
CA GLU A 6 -2.50 -6.05 -9.79
C GLU A 6 -1.05 -6.23 -9.36
N SER A 7 -0.29 -7.12 -10.00
CA SER A 7 1.13 -7.31 -9.69
C SER A 7 1.97 -6.06 -10.00
N THR A 8 1.60 -5.31 -11.05
CA THR A 8 2.27 -4.03 -11.37
C THR A 8 1.98 -2.99 -10.30
N LEU A 9 0.72 -2.84 -9.88
CA LEU A 9 0.32 -1.92 -8.83
C LEU A 9 1.01 -2.24 -7.51
N ILE A 10 1.01 -3.50 -7.08
CA ILE A 10 1.70 -3.92 -5.84
C ILE A 10 3.20 -3.58 -5.93
N LEU A 11 3.84 -3.82 -7.08
CA LEU A 11 5.26 -3.54 -7.27
C LEU A 11 5.58 -2.05 -7.17
N GLU A 12 4.84 -1.21 -7.91
CA GLU A 12 5.02 0.25 -7.90
C GLU A 12 4.75 0.85 -6.52
N MET A 13 3.65 0.44 -5.87
CA MET A 13 3.29 0.88 -4.52
C MET A 13 4.32 0.47 -3.48
N SER A 14 4.79 -0.78 -3.52
CA SER A 14 5.80 -1.27 -2.58
C SER A 14 7.13 -0.55 -2.77
N ALA A 15 7.53 -0.30 -4.02
CA ALA A 15 8.76 0.42 -4.33
C ALA A 15 8.71 1.87 -3.82
N ALA A 16 7.59 2.55 -4.05
CA ALA A 16 7.32 3.90 -3.56
C ALA A 16 7.42 4.00 -2.03
N TYR A 17 6.75 3.09 -1.32
CA TYR A 17 6.78 3.03 0.14
C TYR A 17 8.20 2.78 0.67
N ASN A 18 8.89 1.76 0.14
CA ASN A 18 10.23 1.40 0.59
C ASN A 18 11.22 2.55 0.38
N ALA A 19 11.18 3.24 -0.77
CA ALA A 19 12.09 4.34 -1.08
C ALA A 19 11.95 5.49 -0.06
N HIS A 20 10.72 5.90 0.25
CA HIS A 20 10.47 6.95 1.24
C HIS A 20 10.75 6.51 2.67
N PHE A 21 10.36 5.29 3.03
CA PHE A 21 10.56 4.78 4.38
C PHE A 21 12.05 4.61 4.71
N MET A 22 12.87 4.17 3.76
CA MET A 22 14.33 4.06 3.94
C MET A 22 15.01 5.42 4.15
N GLN A 23 14.47 6.49 3.56
CA GLN A 23 15.05 7.84 3.66
C GLN A 23 14.67 8.55 4.96
N ASN A 24 13.40 8.47 5.36
CA ASN A 24 12.86 9.31 6.44
C ASN A 24 12.46 8.54 7.71
N ALA A 25 12.43 7.21 7.68
CA ALA A 25 11.93 6.32 8.75
C ALA A 25 10.50 6.67 9.26
N ASN A 26 9.75 7.50 8.51
CA ASN A 26 8.39 7.91 8.83
C ASN A 26 7.41 7.17 7.91
N ALA A 27 6.79 6.12 8.43
CA ALA A 27 5.81 5.31 7.70
C ALA A 27 4.57 6.09 7.27
N GLY A 28 4.14 7.08 8.07
CA GLY A 28 2.96 7.89 7.73
C GLY A 28 3.19 8.71 6.47
N GLU A 29 4.32 9.43 6.41
CA GLU A 29 4.71 10.21 5.23
C GLU A 29 4.99 9.31 4.03
N ALA A 30 5.66 8.17 4.22
CA ALA A 30 5.92 7.22 3.16
C ALA A 30 4.62 6.65 2.55
N LEU A 31 3.62 6.39 3.37
CA LEU A 31 2.31 5.94 2.90
C LEU A 31 1.55 7.03 2.15
N VAL A 32 1.54 8.26 2.67
CA VAL A 32 0.90 9.38 1.97
C VAL A 32 1.53 9.58 0.59
N HIS A 33 2.86 9.63 0.51
CA HIS A 33 3.57 9.78 -0.77
C HIS A 33 3.31 8.64 -1.74
N MET A 34 3.32 7.39 -1.25
CA MET A 34 2.94 6.25 -2.06
C MET A 34 1.54 6.43 -2.63
N MET A 35 0.55 6.78 -1.80
CA MET A 35 -0.84 6.97 -2.24
C MET A 35 -1.02 8.14 -3.21
N GLU A 36 -0.27 9.22 -3.04
CA GLU A 36 -0.24 10.33 -4.00
C GLU A 36 0.27 9.88 -5.37
N MET A 37 1.29 9.03 -5.41
CA MET A 37 1.75 8.43 -6.66
C MET A 37 0.74 7.44 -7.23
N CYS A 38 0.03 6.68 -6.39
CA CYS A 38 -1.01 5.74 -6.81
C CYS A 38 -2.11 6.38 -7.67
N ASN A 39 -2.42 7.67 -7.43
CA ASN A 39 -3.40 8.41 -8.22
C ASN A 39 -3.04 8.42 -9.72
N SER A 40 -1.76 8.35 -10.07
CA SER A 40 -1.29 8.29 -11.45
C SER A 40 -1.29 6.88 -12.06
N LEU A 41 -1.34 5.83 -11.23
CA LEU A 41 -1.14 4.44 -11.65
C LEU A 41 -2.42 3.77 -12.18
N HIS A 42 -3.60 4.15 -11.66
CA HIS A 42 -4.87 3.53 -12.07
C HIS A 42 -6.04 4.53 -11.99
N PRO A 43 -6.98 4.53 -12.96
CA PRO A 43 -8.12 5.46 -12.94
C PRO A 43 -8.96 5.42 -11.66
N LYS A 44 -9.16 4.23 -11.07
CA LYS A 44 -9.91 4.06 -9.82
C LYS A 44 -9.21 4.66 -8.60
N LEU A 45 -7.89 4.80 -8.65
CA LEU A 45 -7.10 5.36 -7.55
C LEU A 45 -7.11 6.88 -7.55
N ARG A 46 -7.39 7.55 -8.68
CA ARG A 46 -7.37 9.02 -8.83
C ARG A 46 -8.21 9.80 -7.81
N SER A 47 -9.28 9.19 -7.30
CA SER A 47 -10.20 9.82 -6.35
C SER A 47 -9.93 9.43 -4.90
N VAL A 48 -8.91 8.58 -4.66
CA VAL A 48 -8.57 8.14 -3.31
C VAL A 48 -7.93 9.30 -2.55
N ASN A 49 -8.52 9.63 -1.40
CA ASN A 49 -7.93 10.56 -0.45
C ASN A 49 -7.02 9.78 0.51
N PRO A 50 -5.69 10.03 0.50
CA PRO A 50 -4.75 9.33 1.38
C PRO A 50 -5.11 9.44 2.86
N LYS A 51 -5.56 10.62 3.29
CA LYS A 51 -5.87 10.89 4.71
C LYS A 51 -7.08 10.09 5.18
N GLU A 52 -8.10 9.95 4.34
CA GLU A 52 -9.32 9.19 4.69
C GLU A 52 -9.03 7.71 4.77
N VAL A 53 -8.27 7.15 3.83
CA VAL A 53 -7.89 5.73 3.86
C VAL A 53 -7.02 5.43 5.07
N LEU A 54 -6.03 6.28 5.36
CA LEU A 54 -5.19 6.10 6.54
C LEU A 54 -5.98 6.22 7.84
N ALA A 55 -6.91 7.17 7.95
CA ALA A 55 -7.78 7.30 9.11
C ALA A 55 -8.68 6.07 9.30
N LEU A 56 -9.26 5.55 8.21
CA LEU A 56 -10.08 4.35 8.22
C LEU A 56 -9.27 3.12 8.70
N LEU A 57 -8.11 2.89 8.09
CA LEU A 57 -7.32 1.68 8.34
C LEU A 57 -6.53 1.72 9.66
N SER A 58 -6.22 2.91 10.17
CA SER A 58 -5.53 3.10 11.46
C SER A 58 -6.48 3.21 12.65
N MET A 59 -7.81 3.23 12.43
CA MET A 59 -8.77 3.37 13.51
C MET A 59 -8.60 2.29 14.57
N GLY A 60 -8.32 2.70 15.82
CA GLY A 60 -8.08 1.79 16.95
C GLY A 60 -6.73 1.08 16.92
N LYS A 61 -5.85 1.37 15.96
CA LYS A 61 -4.49 0.81 15.88
C LYS A 61 -3.49 1.79 16.50
N THR A 62 -2.53 1.24 17.24
CA THR A 62 -1.33 1.97 17.69
C THR A 62 -0.11 1.23 17.17
N PHE A 63 0.82 1.95 16.56
CA PHE A 63 2.02 1.39 15.96
C PHE A 63 3.21 1.70 16.84
N THR A 64 3.72 0.71 17.57
CA THR A 64 4.85 0.86 18.51
C THR A 64 6.13 0.21 17.99
N SER A 65 6.05 -0.48 16.86
CA SER A 65 7.18 -1.18 16.25
C SER A 65 7.21 -1.02 14.73
N ARG A 66 8.40 -1.13 14.16
CA ARG A 66 8.59 -1.16 12.70
C ARG A 66 7.82 -2.29 12.04
N ALA A 67 7.74 -3.47 12.67
CA ALA A 67 6.98 -4.59 12.13
C ALA A 67 5.47 -4.28 12.02
N GLN A 68 4.90 -3.57 13.00
CA GLN A 68 3.50 -3.14 12.93
C GLN A 68 3.28 -2.08 11.85
N LEU A 69 4.22 -1.14 11.67
CA LEU A 69 4.16 -0.16 10.58
C LEU A 69 4.26 -0.83 9.21
N ARG A 70 5.13 -1.84 9.08
CA ARG A 70 5.25 -2.65 7.86
C ARG A 70 3.96 -3.38 7.54
N ASN A 71 3.38 -4.05 8.53
CA ASN A 71 2.11 -4.75 8.34
C ASN A 71 0.98 -3.79 7.99
N PHE A 72 0.99 -2.58 8.56
CA PHE A 72 0.04 -1.54 8.19
C PHE A 72 0.21 -1.08 6.74
N ALA A 73 1.46 -0.94 6.26
CA ALA A 73 1.71 -0.62 4.85
C ALA A 73 1.19 -1.71 3.90
N VAL A 74 1.34 -2.98 4.30
CA VAL A 74 0.72 -4.10 3.58
C VAL A 74 -0.80 -3.96 3.55
N ASP A 75 -1.45 -3.71 4.70
CA ASP A 75 -2.91 -3.52 4.78
C ASP A 75 -3.38 -2.41 3.82
N VAL A 76 -2.65 -1.29 3.73
CA VAL A 76 -2.98 -0.17 2.85
C VAL A 76 -2.88 -0.56 1.37
N ILE A 77 -1.79 -1.20 0.95
CA ILE A 77 -1.63 -1.63 -0.45
C ILE A 77 -2.68 -2.68 -0.82
N VAL A 78 -2.93 -3.64 0.07
CA VAL A 78 -3.95 -4.68 -0.14
C VAL A 78 -5.34 -4.07 -0.27
N TYR A 79 -5.70 -3.08 0.55
CA TYR A 79 -6.97 -2.36 0.43
C TYR A 79 -7.08 -1.62 -0.92
N LEU A 80 -6.02 -0.93 -1.35
CA LEU A 80 -6.04 -0.18 -2.61
C LEU A 80 -6.16 -1.11 -3.82
N VAL A 81 -5.45 -2.23 -3.82
CA VAL A 81 -5.47 -3.17 -4.95
C VAL A 81 -6.71 -4.06 -4.92
N GLY A 82 -7.09 -4.56 -3.74
CA GLY A 82 -8.25 -5.42 -3.53
C GLY A 82 -9.56 -4.66 -3.66
N ASP A 83 -9.81 -3.74 -2.74
CA ASP A 83 -11.12 -3.11 -2.57
C ASP A 83 -11.35 -1.94 -3.52
N VAL A 84 -10.34 -1.08 -3.72
CA VAL A 84 -10.50 0.10 -4.59
C VAL A 84 -10.37 -0.26 -6.07
N VAL A 85 -9.33 -0.99 -6.45
CA VAL A 85 -9.12 -1.37 -7.85
C VAL A 85 -10.03 -2.53 -8.26
N GLY A 86 -10.40 -3.43 -7.34
CA GLY A 86 -11.22 -4.60 -7.61
C GLY A 86 -10.40 -5.75 -8.17
N SER A 87 -9.33 -6.13 -7.48
CA SER A 87 -8.47 -7.27 -7.83
C SER A 87 -9.26 -8.59 -7.87
N LYS A 88 -8.84 -9.50 -8.75
CA LYS A 88 -9.35 -10.88 -8.76
C LYS A 88 -8.59 -11.81 -7.80
N TYR A 89 -7.48 -11.37 -7.24
CA TYR A 89 -6.74 -12.14 -6.25
C TYR A 89 -7.51 -12.14 -4.94
N SER A 90 -7.44 -13.27 -4.24
CA SER A 90 -7.93 -13.35 -2.87
C SER A 90 -7.13 -12.40 -1.98
N HIS A 91 -7.74 -11.97 -0.87
CA HIS A 91 -7.09 -11.11 0.11
C HIS A 91 -5.76 -11.73 0.62
N SER A 92 -5.74 -13.05 0.84
CA SER A 92 -4.55 -13.78 1.26
C SER A 92 -3.43 -13.73 0.22
N GLU A 93 -3.74 -13.89 -1.06
CA GLU A 93 -2.77 -13.77 -2.15
C GLU A 93 -2.20 -12.35 -2.25
N LEU A 94 -3.06 -11.32 -2.10
CA LEU A 94 -2.62 -9.93 -2.08
C LEU A 94 -1.68 -9.65 -0.91
N ILE A 95 -1.98 -10.17 0.29
CA ILE A 95 -1.11 -10.06 1.45
C ILE A 95 0.24 -10.73 1.17
N GLU A 96 0.23 -11.97 0.71
CA GLU A 96 1.46 -12.75 0.49
C GLU A 96 2.39 -12.05 -0.52
N VAL A 97 1.83 -11.64 -1.66
CA VAL A 97 2.59 -10.97 -2.72
C VAL A 97 3.11 -9.61 -2.23
N THR A 98 2.31 -8.85 -1.48
CA THR A 98 2.70 -7.53 -0.97
C THR A 98 3.76 -7.63 0.13
N GLN A 99 3.63 -8.58 1.05
CA GLN A 99 4.61 -8.82 2.12
C GLN A 99 6.00 -9.15 1.57
N GLN A 100 6.07 -9.91 0.47
CA GLN A 100 7.34 -10.22 -0.20
C GLN A 100 8.00 -8.98 -0.83
N LYS A 101 7.26 -7.90 -1.05
CA LYS A 101 7.75 -6.67 -1.70
C LYS A 101 8.02 -5.53 -0.72
N ILE A 102 7.45 -5.55 0.48
CA ILE A 102 7.82 -4.60 1.53
C ILE A 102 8.98 -5.17 2.36
N THR A 103 10.18 -4.64 2.12
CA THR A 103 11.42 -5.11 2.75
C THR A 103 11.82 -4.31 4.00
N SER A 104 11.07 -3.26 4.33
CA SER A 104 11.41 -2.27 5.35
C SER A 104 10.74 -2.49 6.71
#